data_AF-A0A9N8K9Q0-F1
#
_entry.id   AF-A0A9N8K9Q0-F1
#
_cell.length_a   1.000
_cell.length_b   1.000
_cell.length_c   1.000
_cell.angle_alpha   90.00
_cell.angle_beta   90.00
_cell.angle_gamma   90.00
#
_symmetry.space_group_name_H-M   'P 1'
#
loop_
_entity.id
_entity.type
_entity.pdbx_description
1 polymer ?
#
loop_
_entity_poly.entity_id
_entity_poly.type
_entity_poly.pdbx_seq_one_letter_code
_entity_poly.pdbx_strand_id
1 'polypeptide(L)'
;MKQKTKLKMPTSDVPEYTVVGTNAEGQEDPVKQGVTFTYGPYGEVPAGANQPVSLRYEFTKPLLHATLVERDIEVSHWGGNIATEERYWLENRGATLKNQFSRVQWQQTQYFNPPTSALKELEYPLIIGSANPYFIDDIGNVSTSRFRPRNTPKEALLQLKPRYPLFGGWKYSFKVGWDNDVKSFLRKLKTGDGYVLKVPFLEGPKQPEGLEIEKLTVRVVLPEGAT
;
A
#
# COMPACT_ATOMS: atom_id res chain seq x y z
N MET A 1 24.80 9.71 28.39
CA MET A 1 24.26 8.67 27.47
C MET A 1 24.69 9.06 26.06
N LYS A 2 25.30 8.18 25.27
CA LYS A 2 25.74 8.52 23.90
C LYS A 2 24.61 8.27 22.91
N GLN A 3 24.25 9.25 22.08
CA GLN A 3 23.20 9.12 21.07
C GLN A 3 23.80 8.67 19.73
N LYS A 4 23.15 7.71 19.06
CA LYS A 4 23.56 7.23 17.73
C LYS A 4 22.34 6.98 16.86
N THR A 5 22.35 7.51 15.64
CA THR A 5 21.25 7.35 14.68
C THR A 5 21.75 6.57 13.47
N LYS A 6 21.08 5.47 13.13
CA LYS A 6 21.41 4.67 11.95
C LYS A 6 20.29 4.76 10.93
N LEU A 7 20.63 5.18 9.72
CA LEU A 7 19.71 5.28 8.59
C LEU A 7 20.12 4.24 7.55
N LYS A 8 19.18 3.38 7.15
CA LYS A 8 19.40 2.35 6.13
C LYS A 8 18.68 2.74 4.85
N MET A 9 19.43 2.86 3.76
CA MET A 9 18.92 3.26 2.46
C MET A 9 18.57 2.04 1.58
N PRO A 10 17.68 2.19 0.59
CA PRO A 10 17.39 1.14 -0.38
C PRO A 10 18.58 0.83 -1.30
N THR A 11 19.36 1.86 -1.62
CA THR A 11 20.53 1.79 -2.53
C THR A 11 21.77 2.39 -1.85
N SER A 12 22.96 2.03 -2.34
CA SER A 12 24.23 2.60 -1.89
C SER A 12 24.56 3.94 -2.53
N ASP A 13 23.85 4.28 -3.62
CA ASP A 13 23.98 5.54 -4.33
C ASP A 13 23.13 6.62 -3.65
N VAL A 14 23.82 7.46 -2.89
CA VAL A 14 23.26 8.58 -2.12
C VAL A 14 24.16 9.78 -2.42
N PRO A 15 23.86 10.53 -3.49
CA PRO A 15 24.72 11.61 -3.96
C PRO A 15 24.79 12.80 -3.01
N GLU A 16 23.72 13.10 -2.27
CA GLU A 16 23.68 14.21 -1.32
C GLU A 16 23.23 13.74 0.06
N TYR A 17 23.95 14.15 1.09
CA TYR A 17 23.64 13.87 2.49
C TYR A 17 24.20 14.99 3.37
N THR A 18 23.55 15.25 4.50
CA THR A 18 24.02 16.26 5.46
C THR A 18 25.28 15.78 6.17
N VAL A 19 26.36 16.56 6.07
CA VAL A 19 27.59 16.36 6.87
C VAL A 19 27.49 17.28 8.08
N VAL A 20 27.51 16.69 9.28
CA VAL A 20 27.31 17.43 10.56
C VAL A 20 28.65 17.84 11.19
N GLY A 21 29.77 17.37 10.61
CA GLY A 21 31.13 17.71 11.03
C GLY A 21 31.84 16.50 11.61
N THR A 22 32.35 16.63 12.83
CA THR A 22 33.12 15.58 13.50
C THR A 22 32.36 14.98 14.68
N ASN A 23 32.26 13.65 14.70
CA ASN A 23 31.65 12.89 15.79
C ASN A 23 32.47 12.98 17.09
N ALA A 24 31.89 12.56 18.21
CA ALA A 24 32.59 12.53 19.51
C ALA A 24 33.84 11.62 19.52
N GLU A 25 34.02 10.80 18.48
CA GLU A 25 35.15 9.90 18.28
C GLU A 25 36.19 10.45 17.27
N GLY A 26 36.05 11.70 16.82
CA GLY A 26 36.99 12.33 15.90
C GLY A 26 36.82 11.93 14.43
N GLN A 27 35.78 11.16 14.10
CA GLN A 27 35.47 10.70 12.73
C GLN A 27 34.51 11.64 12.02
N GLU A 28 34.55 11.66 10.68
CA GLU A 28 33.56 12.37 9.86
C GLU A 28 32.14 11.84 10.12
N ASP A 29 31.19 12.77 10.17
CA ASP A 29 29.79 12.49 10.43
C ASP A 29 28.93 12.87 9.22
N PRO A 30 28.29 11.91 8.51
CA PRO A 30 28.06 10.51 8.89
C PRO A 30 29.13 9.52 8.44
N VAL A 31 29.28 8.43 9.20
CA VAL A 31 30.05 7.25 8.77
C VAL A 31 29.21 6.43 7.79
N LYS A 32 29.63 6.38 6.52
CA LYS A 32 28.98 5.58 5.46
C LYS A 32 29.53 4.15 5.44
N GLN A 33 28.64 3.18 5.62
CA GLN A 33 28.93 1.75 5.49
C GLN A 33 27.92 1.11 4.52
N GLY A 34 28.30 1.04 3.24
CA GLY A 34 27.44 0.54 2.18
C GLY A 34 26.15 1.36 2.06
N VAL A 35 25.02 0.74 2.42
CA VAL A 35 23.68 1.37 2.44
C VAL A 35 23.33 2.05 3.77
N THR A 36 24.20 1.93 4.78
CA THR A 36 23.93 2.43 6.13
C THR A 36 24.70 3.72 6.37
N PHE A 37 24.00 4.77 6.76
CA PHE A 37 24.55 6.04 7.22
C PHE A 37 24.41 6.10 8.73
N THR A 38 25.53 6.27 9.42
CA THR A 38 25.56 6.32 10.88
C THR A 38 25.94 7.71 11.33
N TYR A 39 25.01 8.37 12.01
CA TYR A 39 25.21 9.67 12.64
C TYR A 39 25.57 9.49 14.11
N GLY A 40 26.59 10.19 14.57
CA GLY A 40 27.15 10.04 15.90
C GLY A 40 28.12 8.86 16.04
N PRO A 41 28.62 8.61 17.26
CA PRO A 41 27.95 8.95 18.51
C PRO A 41 28.13 10.41 18.94
N TYR A 42 27.05 11.01 19.43
CA TYR A 42 27.06 12.33 20.09
C TYR A 42 27.17 12.16 21.61
N GLY A 43 27.90 13.06 22.26
CA GLY A 43 28.10 13.09 23.72
C GLY A 43 26.91 13.66 24.48
N GLU A 44 27.16 14.48 25.49
CA GLU A 44 26.09 15.22 26.17
C GLU A 44 25.59 16.35 25.29
N VAL A 45 24.34 16.23 24.84
CA VAL A 45 23.64 17.21 24.01
C VAL A 45 22.57 17.89 24.88
N PRO A 46 22.39 19.22 24.82
CA PRO A 46 21.36 19.90 25.61
C PRO A 46 19.95 19.39 25.29
N ALA A 47 19.06 19.47 26.27
CA ALA A 47 17.66 19.09 26.09
C ALA A 47 17.00 19.92 24.98
N GLY A 48 16.33 19.25 24.03
CA GLY A 48 15.67 19.90 22.90
C GLY A 48 16.59 20.24 21.71
N ALA A 49 17.85 19.79 21.72
CA ALA A 49 18.74 19.93 20.57
C ALA A 49 18.17 19.18 19.35
N ASN A 50 17.97 19.92 18.25
CA ASN A 50 17.47 19.39 16.99
C ASN A 50 18.44 19.74 15.86
N GLN A 51 18.83 18.75 15.06
CA GLN A 51 19.63 18.95 13.87
C GLN A 51 18.90 18.33 12.66
N PRO A 52 18.47 19.13 11.67
CA PRO A 52 17.84 18.58 10.48
C PRO A 52 18.89 17.84 9.64
N VAL A 53 18.54 16.62 9.23
CA VAL A 53 19.34 15.78 8.35
C VAL A 53 18.54 15.51 7.08
N SER A 54 19.13 15.84 5.93
CA SER A 54 18.57 15.61 4.60
C SER A 54 19.44 14.62 3.83
N LEU A 55 18.81 13.68 3.13
CA LEU A 55 19.45 12.70 2.28
C LEU A 55 18.72 12.65 0.94
N ARG A 56 19.47 12.63 -0.16
CA ARG A 56 18.94 12.39 -1.51
C ARG A 56 19.39 11.01 -1.97
N TYR A 57 18.42 10.13 -2.19
CA TYR A 57 18.64 8.78 -2.68
C TYR A 57 17.70 8.49 -3.85
N GLU A 58 18.06 7.49 -4.65
CA GLU A 58 17.23 7.05 -5.76
C GLU A 58 16.04 6.22 -5.26
N PHE A 59 14.83 6.60 -5.66
CA PHE A 59 13.62 5.84 -5.42
C PHE A 59 12.80 5.74 -6.71
N THR A 60 12.80 4.55 -7.30
CA THR A 60 12.19 4.29 -8.62
C THR A 60 10.82 3.63 -8.55
N LYS A 61 10.27 3.42 -7.35
CA LYS A 61 8.99 2.73 -7.15
C LYS A 61 7.83 3.74 -7.06
N PRO A 62 6.58 3.34 -7.32
CA PRO A 62 5.43 4.25 -7.22
C PRO A 62 5.18 4.67 -5.77
N LEU A 63 4.79 5.93 -5.57
CA LEU A 63 4.39 6.46 -4.25
C LEU A 63 2.88 6.58 -4.22
N LEU A 64 2.22 5.51 -3.78
CA LEU A 64 0.77 5.44 -3.81
C LEU A 64 0.14 6.10 -2.59
N HIS A 65 -0.86 6.91 -2.85
CA HIS A 65 -1.64 7.60 -1.84
C HIS A 65 -3.12 7.48 -2.16
N ALA A 66 -3.92 6.97 -1.23
CA ALA A 66 -5.37 6.95 -1.32
C ALA A 66 -5.95 8.05 -0.43
N THR A 67 -6.50 9.10 -1.05
CA THR A 67 -7.13 10.22 -0.33
C THR A 67 -8.36 9.76 0.46
N LEU A 68 -9.10 8.82 -0.12
CA LEU A 68 -10.27 8.19 0.51
C LEU A 68 -10.30 6.71 0.14
N VAL A 69 -10.60 5.89 1.14
CA VAL A 69 -10.99 4.50 0.98
C VAL A 69 -12.33 4.30 1.70
N GLU A 70 -13.34 3.88 0.96
CA GLU A 70 -14.61 3.43 1.53
C GLU A 70 -14.66 1.90 1.45
N ARG A 71 -14.88 1.24 2.57
CA ARG A 71 -15.02 -0.21 2.65
C ARG A 71 -16.39 -0.56 3.22
N ASP A 72 -17.21 -1.20 2.40
CA ASP A 72 -18.54 -1.68 2.74
C ASP A 72 -18.48 -3.19 2.91
N ILE A 73 -18.92 -3.68 4.06
CA ILE A 73 -18.98 -5.11 4.39
C ILE A 73 -20.42 -5.45 4.70
N GLU A 74 -21.06 -6.18 3.80
CA GLU A 74 -22.46 -6.60 3.93
C GLU A 74 -22.54 -8.07 4.36
N VAL A 75 -23.24 -8.33 5.46
CA VAL A 75 -23.41 -9.68 6.01
C VAL A 75 -24.81 -10.20 5.67
N SER A 76 -24.89 -11.28 4.89
CA SER A 76 -26.16 -11.89 4.51
C SER A 76 -26.35 -13.27 5.15
N HIS A 77 -27.36 -13.40 6.03
CA HIS A 77 -27.75 -14.71 6.57
C HIS A 77 -28.51 -15.56 5.55
N TRP A 78 -29.30 -14.92 4.68
CA TRP A 78 -30.05 -15.60 3.61
C TRP A 78 -29.13 -16.13 2.51
N GLY A 79 -28.17 -15.31 2.07
CA GLY A 79 -27.20 -15.67 1.04
C GLY A 79 -26.04 -16.54 1.56
N GLY A 80 -25.86 -16.61 2.89
CA GLY A 80 -24.76 -17.33 3.51
C GLY A 80 -23.38 -16.77 3.13
N ASN A 81 -23.32 -15.51 2.69
CA ASN A 81 -22.09 -14.85 2.24
C ASN A 81 -21.86 -13.52 2.97
N ILE A 82 -20.62 -13.06 2.85
CA ILE A 82 -20.22 -11.72 3.21
C ILE A 82 -19.66 -11.04 1.96
N ALA A 83 -20.33 -9.98 1.51
CA ALA A 83 -19.92 -9.20 0.35
C ALA A 83 -19.05 -8.04 0.83
N THR A 84 -17.84 -7.93 0.31
CA THR A 84 -16.95 -6.79 0.58
C THR A 84 -16.82 -5.97 -0.69
N GLU A 85 -17.06 -4.66 -0.58
CA GLU A 85 -16.83 -3.68 -1.64
C GLU A 85 -15.89 -2.61 -1.11
N GLU A 86 -14.83 -2.31 -1.85
CA GLU A 86 -13.92 -1.22 -1.54
C GLU A 86 -13.83 -0.24 -2.70
N ARG A 87 -13.86 1.05 -2.37
CA ARG A 87 -13.74 2.17 -3.32
C ARG A 87 -12.50 2.97 -2.97
N TYR A 88 -11.65 3.17 -3.96
CA TYR A 88 -10.36 3.83 -3.83
C TYR A 88 -10.34 5.11 -4.66
N TRP A 89 -9.93 6.21 -4.02
CA TRP A 89 -9.50 7.43 -4.70
C TRP A 89 -7.97 7.49 -4.65
N LEU A 90 -7.34 6.83 -5.62
CA LEU A 90 -5.89 6.61 -5.64
C LEU A 90 -5.18 7.73 -6.43
N GLU A 91 -4.04 8.17 -5.94
CA GLU A 91 -3.09 9.02 -6.66
C GLU A 91 -1.66 8.50 -6.50
N ASN A 92 -0.80 8.80 -7.48
CA ASN A 92 0.63 8.59 -7.35
C ASN A 92 1.30 9.92 -6.98
N ARG A 93 1.80 10.08 -5.75
CA ARG A 93 2.52 11.26 -5.26
C ARG A 93 3.99 11.30 -5.68
N GLY A 94 4.42 10.41 -6.57
CA GLY A 94 5.75 10.41 -7.16
C GLY A 94 6.03 11.63 -8.05
N ALA A 95 7.25 11.69 -8.57
CA ALA A 95 7.66 12.76 -9.48
C ALA A 95 6.79 12.81 -10.75
N THR A 96 6.28 14.01 -11.06
CA THR A 96 5.47 14.26 -12.25
C THR A 96 6.30 14.17 -13.52
N LEU A 97 5.68 13.82 -14.64
CA LEU A 97 6.33 13.86 -15.95
C LEU A 97 6.63 15.30 -16.34
N LYS A 98 7.88 15.58 -16.73
CA LYS A 98 8.29 16.89 -17.26
C LYS A 98 7.63 17.18 -18.61
N ASN A 99 7.56 16.16 -19.46
CA ASN A 99 6.98 16.23 -20.80
C ASN A 99 5.66 15.47 -20.82
N GLN A 100 4.93 15.59 -21.94
CA GLN A 100 3.71 14.83 -22.15
C GLN A 100 3.98 13.32 -22.22
N PHE A 101 2.99 12.54 -21.84
CA PHE A 101 3.05 11.08 -21.95
C PHE A 101 3.03 10.63 -23.41
N SER A 102 4.03 9.83 -23.82
CA SER A 102 4.09 9.19 -25.12
C SER A 102 3.85 7.68 -24.99
N ARG A 103 2.73 7.20 -25.58
CA ARG A 103 2.40 5.77 -25.59
C ARG A 103 3.45 4.94 -26.36
N VAL A 104 4.01 5.48 -27.43
CA VAL A 104 5.05 4.82 -28.22
C VAL A 104 6.31 4.61 -27.39
N GLN A 105 6.79 5.66 -26.72
CA GLN A 105 7.94 5.54 -25.82
C GLN A 105 7.65 4.56 -24.69
N TRP A 106 6.47 4.64 -24.08
CA TRP A 106 6.08 3.69 -23.03
C TRP A 106 6.13 2.23 -23.49
N GLN A 107 5.59 1.93 -24.68
CA GLN A 107 5.61 0.59 -25.26
C GLN A 107 7.04 0.13 -25.58
N GLN A 108 7.89 1.00 -26.13
CA GLN A 108 9.31 0.70 -26.37
C GLN A 108 10.04 0.40 -25.04
N THR A 109 9.78 1.18 -24.00
CA THR A 109 10.35 0.97 -22.67
C THR A 109 9.87 -0.35 -22.05
N GLN A 110 8.61 -0.76 -22.26
CA GLN A 110 8.10 -2.04 -21.73
C GLN A 110 8.88 -3.25 -22.25
N TYR A 111 9.45 -3.19 -23.46
CA TYR A 111 10.24 -4.28 -24.02
C TYR A 111 11.48 -4.61 -23.17
N PHE A 112 12.14 -3.58 -22.64
CA PHE A 112 13.32 -3.74 -21.77
C PHE A 112 12.99 -3.83 -20.28
N ASN A 113 11.73 -3.60 -19.91
CA ASN A 113 11.20 -3.60 -18.55
C ASN A 113 12.12 -2.94 -17.48
N PRO A 114 12.56 -1.69 -17.68
CA PRO A 114 13.35 -0.99 -16.66
C PRO A 114 12.49 -0.66 -15.43
N PRO A 115 13.14 -0.36 -14.28
CA PRO A 115 12.48 0.20 -13.11
C PRO A 115 11.66 1.45 -13.48
N THR A 116 10.48 1.59 -12.87
CA THR A 116 9.55 2.68 -13.22
C THR A 116 8.73 3.11 -12.01
N SER A 117 8.60 4.42 -11.85
CA SER A 117 7.79 5.05 -10.81
C SER A 117 6.29 5.03 -11.11
N ALA A 118 5.90 4.51 -12.28
CA ALA A 118 4.51 4.38 -12.66
C ALA A 118 3.89 3.10 -12.11
N LEU A 119 2.68 3.21 -11.56
CA LEU A 119 1.90 2.04 -11.17
C LEU A 119 1.38 1.33 -12.42
N LYS A 120 1.74 0.05 -12.59
CA LYS A 120 1.24 -0.80 -13.68
C LYS A 120 0.15 -1.77 -13.24
N GLU A 121 0.28 -2.28 -12.02
CA GLU A 121 -0.54 -3.36 -11.48
C GLU A 121 -0.64 -3.20 -9.96
N LEU A 122 -1.81 -3.49 -9.41
CA LEU A 122 -2.06 -3.62 -7.99
C LEU A 122 -2.28 -5.09 -7.68
N GLU A 123 -1.51 -5.59 -6.71
CA GLU A 123 -1.67 -6.94 -6.19
C GLU A 123 -2.54 -6.89 -4.93
N TYR A 124 -3.62 -7.66 -4.98
CA TYR A 124 -4.65 -7.70 -3.96
C TYR A 124 -4.72 -9.12 -3.39
N PRO A 125 -4.00 -9.40 -2.29
CA PRO A 125 -4.10 -10.68 -1.62
C PRO A 125 -5.42 -10.75 -0.85
N LEU A 126 -6.22 -11.75 -1.21
CA LEU A 126 -7.53 -12.02 -0.65
C LEU A 126 -7.47 -13.28 0.23
N ILE A 127 -8.43 -13.35 1.16
CA ILE A 127 -8.57 -14.51 2.05
C ILE A 127 -8.88 -15.78 1.25
N ILE A 128 -8.47 -16.93 1.78
CA ILE A 128 -8.78 -18.24 1.19
C ILE A 128 -10.30 -18.42 1.15
N GLY A 129 -10.84 -18.82 -0.01
CA GLY A 129 -12.27 -18.98 -0.22
C GLY A 129 -12.99 -17.73 -0.73
N SER A 130 -12.27 -16.64 -1.01
CA SER A 130 -12.86 -15.50 -1.75
C SER A 130 -13.33 -15.93 -3.14
N ALA A 131 -14.47 -15.40 -3.56
CA ALA A 131 -15.13 -15.70 -4.82
C ALA A 131 -15.68 -14.42 -5.48
N ASN A 132 -16.08 -14.55 -6.75
CA ASN A 132 -16.76 -13.50 -7.52
C ASN A 132 -16.12 -12.11 -7.47
N PRO A 133 -14.78 -11.97 -7.65
CA PRO A 133 -14.19 -10.65 -7.64
C PRO A 133 -14.61 -9.87 -8.89
N TYR A 134 -14.88 -8.58 -8.71
CA TYR A 134 -15.11 -7.64 -9.79
C TYR A 134 -14.24 -6.40 -9.63
N PHE A 135 -13.93 -5.76 -10.76
CA PHE A 135 -13.11 -4.56 -10.84
C PHE A 135 -13.74 -3.58 -11.82
N ILE A 136 -14.22 -2.46 -11.29
CA ILE A 136 -14.93 -1.44 -12.05
C ILE A 136 -14.32 -0.07 -11.76
N ASP A 137 -14.42 0.83 -12.73
CA ASP A 137 -14.16 2.25 -12.54
C ASP A 137 -15.46 3.06 -12.73
N ASP A 138 -15.35 4.38 -12.63
CA ASP A 138 -16.49 5.29 -12.74
C ASP A 138 -17.23 5.21 -14.08
N ILE A 139 -16.57 4.68 -15.12
CA ILE A 139 -17.10 4.56 -16.48
C ILE A 139 -17.35 3.10 -16.89
N GLY A 140 -17.33 2.15 -15.93
CA GLY A 140 -17.76 0.78 -16.12
C GLY A 140 -16.70 -0.28 -15.84
N ASN A 141 -16.90 -1.47 -16.41
CA ASN A 141 -16.05 -2.63 -16.11
C ASN A 141 -14.63 -2.49 -16.68
N VAL A 142 -13.63 -2.90 -15.89
CA VAL A 142 -12.23 -2.95 -16.31
C VAL A 142 -11.79 -4.40 -16.39
N SER A 143 -11.71 -4.92 -17.62
CA SER A 143 -11.42 -6.34 -17.88
C SER A 143 -9.96 -6.74 -17.63
N THR A 144 -9.07 -5.78 -17.42
CA THR A 144 -7.64 -6.01 -17.15
C THR A 144 -7.41 -6.39 -15.68
N SER A 145 -8.12 -7.40 -15.21
CA SER A 145 -7.96 -8.03 -13.89
C SER A 145 -7.68 -9.52 -14.04
N ARG A 146 -6.92 -10.11 -13.12
CA ARG A 146 -6.66 -11.55 -13.08
C ARG A 146 -6.81 -12.07 -11.67
N PHE A 147 -7.84 -12.87 -11.45
CA PHE A 147 -8.04 -13.58 -10.19
C PHE A 147 -7.41 -14.97 -10.25
N ARG A 148 -6.66 -15.33 -9.21
CA ARG A 148 -6.09 -16.66 -9.00
C ARG A 148 -6.66 -17.21 -7.68
N PRO A 149 -7.77 -17.95 -7.73
CA PRO A 149 -8.27 -18.62 -6.53
C PRO A 149 -7.22 -19.62 -6.06
N ARG A 150 -7.05 -19.74 -4.74
CA ARG A 150 -6.17 -20.75 -4.14
C ARG A 150 -6.93 -21.52 -3.07
N ASN A 151 -6.85 -22.85 -3.17
CA ASN A 151 -7.43 -23.81 -2.22
C ASN A 151 -6.36 -24.49 -1.34
N THR A 152 -5.11 -24.04 -1.45
CA THR A 152 -3.95 -24.45 -0.64
C THR A 152 -3.64 -23.36 0.40
N PRO A 153 -2.76 -23.55 1.40
CA PRO A 153 -2.56 -22.61 2.51
C PRO A 153 -1.97 -21.24 2.12
N LYS A 154 -2.00 -20.85 0.84
CA LYS A 154 -1.58 -19.54 0.33
C LYS A 154 -2.82 -18.71 -0.01
N GLU A 155 -2.76 -17.41 0.30
CA GLU A 155 -3.79 -16.41 -0.01
C GLU A 155 -4.21 -16.45 -1.49
N ALA A 156 -5.49 -16.19 -1.76
CA ALA A 156 -5.97 -15.95 -3.13
C ALA A 156 -5.37 -14.63 -3.63
N LEU A 157 -5.10 -14.51 -4.94
CA LEU A 157 -4.46 -13.31 -5.48
C LEU A 157 -5.31 -12.71 -6.59
N LEU A 158 -5.77 -11.48 -6.39
CA LEU A 158 -6.42 -10.66 -7.39
C LEU A 158 -5.43 -9.60 -7.88
N GLN A 159 -5.10 -9.65 -9.17
CA GLN A 159 -4.23 -8.67 -9.82
C GLN A 159 -5.08 -7.69 -10.60
N LEU A 160 -4.97 -6.40 -10.32
CA LEU A 160 -5.74 -5.33 -10.97
C LEU A 160 -4.81 -4.45 -11.79
N LYS A 161 -5.10 -4.26 -13.07
CA LYS A 161 -4.36 -3.30 -13.92
C LYS A 161 -5.28 -2.15 -14.27
N PRO A 162 -5.00 -0.92 -13.79
CA PRO A 162 -5.72 0.27 -14.21
C PRO A 162 -5.70 0.47 -15.73
N ARG A 163 -6.66 1.24 -16.28
CA ARG A 163 -6.76 1.49 -17.74
C ARG A 163 -5.53 2.19 -18.33
N TYR A 164 -4.77 2.90 -17.50
CA TYR A 164 -3.55 3.61 -17.87
C TYR A 164 -2.51 3.47 -16.74
N PRO A 165 -1.21 3.55 -17.04
CA PRO A 165 -0.18 3.59 -16.00
C PRO A 165 -0.33 4.88 -15.18
N LEU A 166 -0.34 4.79 -13.83
CA LEU A 166 -0.41 5.99 -13.00
C LEU A 166 1.00 6.54 -12.79
N PHE A 167 1.35 7.58 -13.53
CA PHE A 167 2.55 8.38 -13.28
C PHE A 167 2.35 9.37 -12.13
N GLY A 168 3.43 10.00 -11.65
CA GLY A 168 3.35 11.03 -10.62
C GLY A 168 2.37 12.15 -10.97
N GLY A 169 1.52 12.50 -10.00
CA GLY A 169 0.42 13.46 -10.12
C GLY A 169 -0.88 12.89 -10.72
N TRP A 170 -0.89 11.65 -11.22
CA TRP A 170 -2.08 11.08 -11.84
C TRP A 170 -2.98 10.42 -10.79
N LYS A 171 -4.29 10.53 -11.02
CA LYS A 171 -5.35 9.98 -10.15
C LYS A 171 -6.08 8.86 -10.86
N TYR A 172 -6.59 7.90 -10.09
CA TYR A 172 -7.42 6.81 -10.57
C TYR A 172 -8.42 6.41 -9.49
N SER A 173 -9.70 6.55 -9.80
CA SER A 173 -10.78 6.11 -8.93
C SER A 173 -11.28 4.76 -9.41
N PHE A 174 -11.42 3.80 -8.49
CA PHE A 174 -11.94 2.48 -8.84
C PHE A 174 -12.64 1.83 -7.66
N LYS A 175 -13.43 0.81 -7.98
CA LYS A 175 -14.10 -0.04 -7.04
C LYS A 175 -13.72 -1.49 -7.31
N VAL A 176 -13.46 -2.22 -6.23
CA VAL A 176 -13.19 -3.65 -6.23
C VAL A 176 -14.11 -4.30 -5.21
N GLY A 177 -14.68 -5.45 -5.53
CA GLY A 177 -15.45 -6.21 -4.56
C GLY A 177 -15.32 -7.71 -4.77
N TRP A 178 -15.61 -8.48 -3.73
CA TRP A 178 -15.56 -9.93 -3.71
C TRP A 178 -16.47 -10.49 -2.62
N ASP A 179 -16.82 -11.75 -2.75
CA ASP A 179 -17.63 -12.49 -1.79
C ASP A 179 -16.77 -13.47 -0.99
N ASN A 180 -17.17 -13.74 0.25
CA ASN A 180 -16.66 -14.88 1.01
C ASN A 180 -17.79 -15.64 1.70
N ASP A 181 -17.52 -16.89 2.12
CA ASP A 181 -18.45 -17.65 2.96
C ASP A 181 -18.56 -17.02 4.36
N VAL A 182 -19.79 -16.73 4.79
CA VAL A 182 -20.07 -16.11 6.10
C VAL A 182 -19.56 -16.95 7.27
N LYS A 183 -19.48 -18.29 7.13
CA LYS A 183 -19.03 -19.21 8.18
C LYS A 183 -17.59 -18.97 8.62
N SER A 184 -16.77 -18.38 7.75
CA SER A 184 -15.38 -18.04 8.05
C SER A 184 -15.24 -16.81 8.95
N PHE A 185 -16.27 -15.97 9.01
CA PHE A 185 -16.24 -14.67 9.70
C PHE A 185 -17.26 -14.57 10.84
N LEU A 186 -18.36 -15.31 10.77
CA LEU A 186 -19.46 -15.26 11.72
C LEU A 186 -19.54 -16.54 12.56
N ARG A 187 -19.58 -16.38 13.88
CA ARG A 187 -19.74 -17.49 14.83
C ARG A 187 -20.97 -17.28 15.70
N LYS A 188 -21.86 -18.28 15.76
CA LYS A 188 -22.95 -18.30 16.74
C LYS A 188 -22.41 -18.58 18.15
N LEU A 189 -22.90 -17.87 19.15
CA LEU A 189 -22.57 -18.14 20.55
C LEU A 189 -23.17 -19.47 21.02
N LYS A 190 -22.49 -20.17 21.93
CA LYS A 190 -22.97 -21.45 22.49
C LYS A 190 -24.17 -21.27 23.42
N THR A 191 -24.34 -20.08 23.97
CA THR A 191 -25.38 -19.69 24.91
C THR A 191 -26.09 -18.44 24.39
N GLY A 192 -27.41 -18.51 24.24
CA GLY A 192 -28.23 -17.42 23.69
C GLY A 192 -28.24 -17.34 22.16
N ASP A 193 -28.92 -16.32 21.62
CA ASP A 193 -29.08 -16.09 20.18
C ASP A 193 -28.16 -14.98 19.63
N GLY A 194 -26.98 -14.83 20.25
CA GLY A 194 -25.98 -13.86 19.80
C GLY A 194 -25.03 -14.41 18.73
N TYR A 195 -24.52 -13.51 17.89
CA TYR A 195 -23.51 -13.80 16.88
C TYR A 195 -22.27 -12.92 17.10
N VAL A 196 -21.10 -13.45 16.76
CA VAL A 196 -19.84 -12.71 16.78
C VAL A 196 -19.29 -12.64 15.37
N LEU A 197 -19.19 -11.43 14.84
CA LEU A 197 -18.58 -11.13 13.55
C LEU A 197 -17.12 -10.74 13.75
N LYS A 198 -16.21 -11.42 13.06
CA LYS A 198 -14.79 -11.09 12.99
C LYS A 198 -14.41 -10.89 11.54
N VAL A 199 -14.21 -9.63 11.14
CA VAL A 199 -13.80 -9.25 9.78
C VAL A 199 -12.47 -8.48 9.81
N PRO A 200 -11.63 -8.61 8.77
CA PRO A 200 -10.45 -7.77 8.63
C PRO A 200 -10.85 -6.30 8.52
N PHE A 201 -10.10 -5.44 9.20
CA PHE A 201 -10.29 -3.99 9.11
C PHE A 201 -9.96 -3.46 7.70
N LEU A 202 -8.88 -3.97 7.11
CA LEU A 202 -8.43 -3.66 5.76
C LEU A 202 -7.67 -4.87 5.21
N GLU A 203 -7.98 -5.25 3.97
CA GLU A 203 -7.21 -6.23 3.20
C GLU A 203 -6.27 -5.49 2.25
N GLY A 204 -6.84 -4.59 1.43
CA GLY A 204 -6.11 -3.62 0.63
C GLY A 204 -5.16 -4.21 -0.42
N PRO A 205 -4.69 -3.38 -1.37
CA PRO A 205 -3.59 -3.79 -2.24
C PRO A 205 -2.29 -3.85 -1.40
N LYS A 206 -1.57 -4.98 -1.47
CA LYS A 206 -0.24 -5.10 -0.88
C LYS A 206 0.79 -4.80 -1.97
N GLN A 207 1.34 -3.58 -1.93
CA GLN A 207 2.50 -3.21 -2.73
C GLN A 207 3.77 -3.28 -1.87
N PRO A 208 4.96 -3.60 -2.43
CA PRO A 208 6.19 -3.65 -1.67
C PRO A 208 6.55 -2.33 -0.96
N GLU A 209 6.06 -1.20 -1.46
CA GLU A 209 6.27 0.16 -0.93
C GLU A 209 5.19 0.57 0.07
N GLY A 210 4.12 -0.20 0.17
CA GLY A 210 2.91 0.16 0.89
C GLY A 210 1.99 1.10 0.11
N LEU A 211 0.84 1.36 0.73
CA LEU A 211 -0.15 2.33 0.29
C LEU A 211 -0.42 3.26 1.48
N GLU A 212 -0.25 4.55 1.29
CA GLU A 212 -0.69 5.54 2.28
C GLU A 212 -2.20 5.74 2.13
N ILE A 213 -2.95 5.73 3.23
CA ILE A 213 -4.40 6.00 3.24
C ILE A 213 -4.65 7.18 4.16
N GLU A 214 -5.18 8.28 3.62
CA GLU A 214 -5.48 9.49 4.39
C GLU A 214 -6.76 9.33 5.21
N LYS A 215 -7.82 8.82 4.58
CA LYS A 215 -9.11 8.58 5.23
C LYS A 215 -9.66 7.21 4.85
N LEU A 216 -9.93 6.39 5.86
CA LEU A 216 -10.59 5.09 5.72
C LEU A 216 -11.95 5.13 6.41
N THR A 217 -13.01 4.86 5.68
CA THR A 217 -14.38 4.73 6.22
C THR A 217 -14.82 3.28 6.06
N VAL A 218 -15.00 2.58 7.19
CA VAL A 218 -15.48 1.20 7.20
C VAL A 218 -16.94 1.18 7.62
N ARG A 219 -17.81 0.64 6.77
CA ARG A 219 -19.24 0.43 7.04
C ARG A 219 -19.53 -1.05 7.09
N VAL A 220 -20.10 -1.50 8.20
CA VAL A 220 -20.57 -2.87 8.37
C VAL A 220 -22.08 -2.86 8.31
N VAL A 221 -22.64 -3.48 7.27
CA VAL A 221 -24.08 -3.60 7.05
C VAL A 221 -24.52 -4.94 7.60
N LEU A 222 -25.26 -4.89 8.71
CA LEU A 222 -25.82 -6.07 9.36
C LEU A 222 -27.22 -6.38 8.81
N PRO A 223 -27.67 -7.64 8.90
CA PRO A 223 -29.03 -8.02 8.54
C PRO A 223 -30.08 -7.25 9.35
N GLU A 224 -31.26 -7.13 8.76
CA GLU A 224 -32.44 -6.62 9.44
C GLU A 224 -32.73 -7.45 10.70
N GLY A 225 -32.88 -6.76 11.85
CA GLY A 225 -33.13 -7.41 13.15
C GLY A 225 -31.87 -7.64 14.01
N ALA A 226 -30.67 -7.25 13.55
CA ALA A 226 -29.52 -7.15 14.43
C ALA A 226 -29.71 -6.01 15.44
N THR A 227 -29.59 -6.33 16.74
CA THR A 227 -29.75 -5.41 17.87
C THR A 227 -28.56 -5.46 18.81
#